data_AF-A0AAU2T0C2-F1
#
_entry.id   AF-A0AAU2T0C2-F1
#
_cell.length_a   1.000
_cell.length_b   1.000
_cell.length_c   1.000
_cell.angle_alpha   90.00
_cell.angle_beta   90.00
_cell.angle_gamma   90.00
#
_symmetry.space_group_name_H-M   'P 1'
#
loop_
_entity.id
_entity.type
_entity.pdbx_description
1 polymer ?
#
loop_
_entity_poly.entity_id
_entity_poly.type
_entity_poly.pdbx_seq_one_letter_code
_entity_poly.pdbx_strand_id
1 'polypeptide(L)'
;MGADAPGSQGLMLVEPWPTGAAYAWETRDQRLCWASVAEAAFSMRACASKPMAIEDSRGVHPLATLFTDGWVRLFAADHQQVTSATCGGKPLEVRRVGTVAQGVRTLYAVWFPDYTKGSIELSLSHDGTTSEASLQLGDAGDRTCAAVP
;
A
#
# COMPACT_ATOMS: atom_id res chain seq x y z
N MET A 1 22.57 12.20 -9.16
CA MET A 1 21.20 11.84 -8.75
C MET A 1 21.10 11.94 -7.24
N GLY A 2 19.98 12.39 -6.69
CA GLY A 2 19.77 12.47 -5.24
C GLY A 2 19.64 11.09 -4.59
N ALA A 3 19.87 11.02 -3.27
CA ALA A 3 19.88 9.76 -2.51
C ALA A 3 18.53 9.01 -2.52
N ASP A 4 17.42 9.73 -2.71
CA ASP A 4 16.07 9.14 -2.77
C ASP A 4 15.55 8.98 -4.20
N ALA A 5 16.41 9.06 -5.22
CA ALA A 5 15.97 8.84 -6.59
C ALA A 5 15.48 7.40 -6.80
N PRO A 6 14.50 7.17 -7.70
CA PRO A 6 14.07 5.82 -8.06
C PRO A 6 15.23 4.93 -8.51
N GLY A 7 15.21 3.68 -8.04
CA GLY A 7 16.08 2.61 -8.49
C GLY A 7 15.72 2.12 -9.90
N SER A 8 16.22 0.94 -10.26
CA SER A 8 16.04 0.37 -11.61
C SER A 8 14.59 0.07 -11.97
N GLN A 9 13.72 -0.12 -10.97
CA GLN A 9 12.28 -0.35 -11.18
C GLN A 9 11.51 0.93 -11.51
N GLY A 10 12.12 2.11 -11.35
CA GLY A 10 11.47 3.39 -11.59
C GLY A 10 10.35 3.71 -10.59
N LEU A 11 9.44 4.59 -11.00
CA LEU A 11 8.26 4.95 -10.22
C LEU A 11 7.13 3.96 -10.50
N MET A 12 6.51 3.44 -9.44
CA MET A 12 5.29 2.64 -9.52
C MET A 12 4.08 3.52 -9.22
N LEU A 13 3.09 3.49 -10.10
CA LEU A 13 1.85 4.26 -9.93
C LEU A 13 0.98 3.58 -8.86
N VAL A 14 0.79 4.28 -7.75
CA VAL A 14 -0.09 3.86 -6.65
C VAL A 14 -1.53 4.23 -6.98
N GLU A 15 -1.78 5.50 -7.32
CA GLU A 15 -3.11 5.97 -7.69
C GLU A 15 -3.07 7.24 -8.57
N PRO A 16 -3.72 7.27 -9.74
CA PRO A 16 -3.95 8.50 -10.51
C PRO A 16 -5.30 9.15 -10.17
N TRP A 17 -5.37 10.47 -10.29
CA TRP A 17 -6.64 11.22 -10.28
C TRP A 17 -6.52 12.42 -11.23
N PRO A 18 -7.61 13.16 -11.55
CA PRO A 18 -7.58 14.17 -12.61
C PRO A 18 -6.51 15.26 -12.46
N THR A 19 -6.13 15.61 -11.23
CA THR A 19 -5.19 16.69 -10.92
C THR A 19 -3.85 16.19 -10.36
N GLY A 20 -3.59 14.88 -10.39
CA GLY A 20 -2.38 14.36 -9.76
C GLY A 20 -2.22 12.84 -9.77
N ALA A 21 -1.17 12.39 -9.09
CA ALA A 21 -0.90 10.97 -8.91
C ALA A 21 -0.06 10.70 -7.66
N ALA A 22 -0.26 9.52 -7.10
CA ALA A 22 0.52 8.94 -6.03
C ALA A 22 1.47 7.88 -6.60
N TYR A 23 2.69 7.88 -6.11
CA TYR A 23 3.75 6.98 -6.55
C TYR A 23 4.45 6.34 -5.35
N ALA A 24 4.95 5.13 -5.56
CA ALA A 24 5.89 4.46 -4.68
C ALA A 24 7.12 4.06 -5.50
N TRP A 25 8.29 4.01 -4.87
CA TRP A 25 9.51 3.51 -5.52
C TRP A 25 10.49 2.99 -4.50
N GLU A 26 11.28 2.01 -4.93
CA GLU A 26 12.46 1.56 -4.21
C GLU A 26 13.67 2.38 -4.68
N THR A 27 14.44 2.90 -3.75
CA THR A 27 15.71 3.59 -4.04
C THR A 27 16.81 2.59 -4.36
N ARG A 28 17.97 3.07 -4.84
CA ARG A 28 19.12 2.18 -5.13
C ARG A 28 19.65 1.44 -3.90
N ASP A 29 19.52 2.03 -2.72
CA ASP A 29 19.86 1.44 -1.43
C ASP A 29 18.69 0.69 -0.78
N GLN A 30 17.67 0.29 -1.57
CA GLN A 30 16.55 -0.56 -1.16
C GLN A 30 15.62 0.04 -0.09
N ARG A 31 15.63 1.37 0.07
CA ARG A 31 14.65 2.07 0.91
C ARG A 31 13.38 2.27 0.11
N LEU A 32 12.23 2.07 0.74
CA LEU A 32 10.95 2.37 0.13
C LEU A 32 10.63 3.85 0.33
N CYS A 33 10.25 4.51 -0.75
CA CYS A 33 9.75 5.89 -0.76
C CYS A 33 8.38 5.95 -1.41
N TRP A 34 7.64 7.00 -1.07
CA TRP A 34 6.35 7.32 -1.69
C TRP A 34 6.11 8.82 -1.70
N ALA A 35 5.27 9.25 -2.62
CA ALA A 35 4.83 10.62 -2.73
C ALA A 35 3.46 10.72 -3.38
N SER A 36 2.73 11.77 -3.03
CA SER A 36 1.54 12.23 -3.76
C SER A 36 1.86 13.60 -4.35
N VAL A 37 1.58 13.75 -5.64
CA VAL A 37 1.88 14.93 -6.44
C VAL A 37 0.59 15.44 -7.05
N ALA A 38 0.31 16.73 -6.89
CA ALA A 38 -0.79 17.43 -7.55
C ALA A 38 -0.25 18.63 -8.35
N GLU A 39 -1.05 19.19 -9.26
CA GLU A 39 -0.70 20.20 -10.29
C GLU A 39 0.38 21.24 -9.92
N ALA A 40 0.45 21.72 -8.68
CA ALA A 40 1.42 22.73 -8.26
C ALA A 40 2.42 22.30 -7.19
N ALA A 41 2.27 21.12 -6.55
CA ALA A 41 3.12 20.73 -5.43
C ALA A 41 3.08 19.23 -5.10
N PHE A 42 4.13 18.78 -4.39
CA PHE A 42 4.05 17.57 -3.58
C PHE A 42 3.09 17.82 -2.42
N SER A 43 2.02 17.04 -2.31
CA SER A 43 1.19 17.04 -1.11
C SER A 43 1.83 16.21 0.02
N MET A 44 2.64 15.21 -0.34
CA MET A 44 3.42 14.41 0.60
C MET A 44 4.63 13.79 -0.09
N ARG A 45 5.75 13.68 0.61
CA ARG A 45 6.87 12.79 0.27
C ARG A 45 7.49 12.23 1.54
N ALA A 46 7.69 10.92 1.57
CA ALA A 46 8.42 10.26 2.64
C ALA A 46 9.24 9.09 2.10
N CYS A 47 10.30 8.77 2.83
CA CYS A 47 11.16 7.63 2.57
C CYS A 47 11.45 6.93 3.89
N ALA A 48 11.52 5.60 3.86
CA ALA A 48 12.09 4.84 4.95
C ALA A 48 13.55 5.29 5.19
N SER A 49 13.98 5.31 6.44
CA SER A 49 15.35 5.67 6.82
C SER A 49 16.36 4.54 6.53
N LYS A 50 15.88 3.31 6.43
CA LYS A 50 16.64 2.09 6.13
C LYS A 50 15.78 1.14 5.28
N PRO A 51 16.38 0.14 4.61
CA PRO A 51 15.62 -0.92 3.97
C PRO A 51 14.63 -1.53 4.95
N MET A 52 13.40 -1.74 4.47
CA MET A 52 12.39 -2.39 5.29
C MET A 52 12.72 -3.88 5.36
N ALA A 53 12.69 -4.46 6.56
CA ALA A 53 12.91 -5.89 6.74
C ALA A 53 11.87 -6.68 5.94
N ILE A 54 12.30 -7.79 5.35
CA ILE A 54 11.42 -8.80 4.76
C ILE A 54 11.06 -9.79 5.85
N GLU A 55 9.77 -10.05 6.01
CA GLU A 55 9.29 -11.01 6.99
C GLU A 55 9.01 -12.36 6.32
N ASP A 56 9.50 -13.44 6.94
CA ASP A 56 9.20 -14.82 6.50
C ASP A 56 7.78 -15.25 6.88
N SER A 57 7.14 -14.52 7.80
CA SER A 57 5.81 -14.82 8.29
C SER A 57 4.70 -14.32 7.36
N ARG A 58 3.62 -15.10 7.31
CA ARG A 58 2.40 -14.73 6.59
C ARG A 58 1.80 -13.45 7.19
N GLY A 59 1.58 -12.43 6.37
CA GLY A 59 1.07 -11.17 6.87
C GLY A 59 1.07 -10.05 5.85
N VAL A 60 0.57 -8.90 6.29
CA VAL A 60 0.57 -7.65 5.54
C VAL A 60 1.11 -6.52 6.39
N HIS A 61 1.83 -5.61 5.75
CA HIS A 61 2.47 -4.49 6.42
C HIS A 61 1.83 -3.18 5.97
N PRO A 62 1.19 -2.41 6.86
CA PRO A 62 0.79 -1.05 6.52
C PRO A 62 2.05 -0.21 6.28
N LEU A 63 2.08 0.52 5.16
CA LEU A 63 3.25 1.32 4.79
C LEU A 63 2.97 2.81 4.92
N ALA A 64 1.89 3.28 4.29
CA ALA A 64 1.57 4.69 4.24
C ALA A 64 0.09 4.95 4.03
N THR A 65 -0.34 6.12 4.48
CA THR A 65 -1.59 6.74 4.00
C THR A 65 -1.22 7.89 3.09
N LEU A 66 -1.73 7.87 1.86
CA LEU A 66 -1.50 8.93 0.88
C LEU A 66 -2.77 9.75 0.70
N PHE A 67 -2.60 11.07 0.65
CA PHE A 67 -3.67 12.03 0.46
C PHE A 67 -3.81 12.33 -1.04
N THR A 68 -4.84 11.77 -1.65
CA THR A 68 -5.16 11.91 -3.09
C THR A 68 -6.44 12.76 -3.23
N ASP A 69 -7.25 12.55 -4.27
CA ASP A 69 -8.67 12.96 -4.33
C ASP A 69 -9.59 12.17 -3.38
N GLY A 70 -8.98 11.42 -2.47
CA GLY A 70 -9.53 10.59 -1.43
C GLY A 70 -8.35 10.14 -0.56
N TRP A 71 -8.41 8.89 -0.10
CA TRP A 71 -7.42 8.33 0.82
C TRP A 71 -6.95 6.98 0.33
N VAL A 72 -5.64 6.85 0.13
CA VAL A 72 -5.05 5.57 -0.25
C VAL A 72 -4.31 4.96 0.93
N ARG A 73 -4.56 3.68 1.21
CA ARG A 73 -3.69 2.89 2.08
C ARG A 73 -2.76 2.07 1.21
N LEU A 74 -1.47 2.40 1.29
CA LEU A 74 -0.39 1.63 0.70
C LEU A 74 0.07 0.58 1.72
N PHE A 75 0.13 -0.66 1.30
CA PHE A 75 0.57 -1.78 2.13
C PHE A 75 1.38 -2.79 1.32
N ALA A 76 2.03 -3.72 2.01
CA ALA A 76 2.86 -4.75 1.40
C ALA A 76 2.46 -6.15 1.87
N ALA A 77 2.69 -7.14 1.02
CA ALA A 77 2.74 -8.55 1.39
C ALA A 77 4.08 -9.13 0.93
N ASP A 78 4.74 -9.87 1.82
CA ASP A 78 6.02 -10.54 1.56
C ASP A 78 5.79 -11.98 1.20
N HIS A 79 6.45 -12.45 0.14
CA HIS A 79 6.34 -13.81 -0.38
C HIS A 79 4.92 -14.23 -0.82
N GLN A 80 3.87 -13.50 -0.47
CA GLN A 80 2.47 -13.83 -0.76
C GLN A 80 1.84 -12.85 -1.74
N GLN A 81 0.72 -13.25 -2.33
CA GLN A 81 -0.11 -12.38 -3.16
C GLN A 81 -1.50 -12.21 -2.55
N VAL A 82 -1.99 -10.97 -2.49
CA VAL A 82 -3.40 -10.69 -2.15
C VAL A 82 -4.29 -11.21 -3.27
N THR A 83 -5.29 -12.02 -2.93
CA THR A 83 -6.27 -12.58 -3.87
C THR A 83 -7.64 -11.95 -3.73
N SER A 84 -8.00 -11.51 -2.52
CA SER A 84 -9.24 -10.77 -2.27
C SER A 84 -9.11 -9.91 -1.02
N ALA A 85 -10.01 -8.93 -0.90
CA ALA A 85 -10.15 -8.10 0.28
C ALA A 85 -11.62 -7.80 0.57
N THR A 86 -11.95 -7.62 1.84
CA THR A 86 -13.26 -7.16 2.28
C THR A 86 -13.15 -6.05 3.32
N CYS A 87 -14.11 -5.13 3.29
CA CYS A 87 -14.32 -4.09 4.28
C CYS A 87 -15.72 -4.28 4.86
N GLY A 88 -15.82 -4.79 6.10
CA GLY A 88 -17.10 -5.12 6.72
C GLY A 88 -17.93 -6.12 5.91
N GLY A 89 -17.28 -7.18 5.40
CA GLY A 89 -17.90 -8.22 4.57
C GLY A 89 -18.20 -7.84 3.11
N LYS A 90 -18.02 -6.57 2.72
CA LYS A 90 -18.20 -6.12 1.33
C LYS A 90 -16.89 -6.26 0.56
N PRO A 91 -16.90 -6.79 -0.69
CA PRO A 91 -15.71 -6.82 -1.53
C PRO A 91 -15.09 -5.45 -1.67
N LEU A 92 -13.77 -5.39 -1.49
CA LEU A 92 -12.95 -4.20 -1.64
C LEU A 92 -11.97 -4.43 -2.78
N GLU A 93 -11.90 -3.47 -3.70
CA GLU A 93 -10.92 -3.53 -4.78
C GLU A 93 -9.51 -3.27 -4.24
N VAL A 94 -8.59 -4.18 -4.52
CA VAL A 94 -7.17 -4.03 -4.21
C VAL A 94 -6.41 -3.90 -5.50
N ARG A 95 -5.69 -2.79 -5.63
CA ARG A 95 -4.80 -2.57 -6.75
C ARG A 95 -3.41 -3.11 -6.43
N ARG A 96 -2.87 -3.95 -7.30
CA ARG A 96 -1.44 -4.30 -7.29
C ARG A 96 -0.64 -3.14 -7.87
N VAL A 97 0.27 -2.58 -7.08
CA VAL A 97 1.08 -1.41 -7.45
C VAL A 97 2.36 -1.85 -8.18
N GLY A 98 3.03 -2.86 -7.66
CA GLY A 98 4.29 -3.37 -8.21
C GLY A 98 5.06 -4.22 -7.20
N THR A 99 6.30 -4.51 -7.50
CA THR A 99 7.17 -5.34 -6.66
C THR A 99 8.47 -4.61 -6.31
N VAL A 100 8.92 -4.77 -5.08
CA VAL A 100 10.19 -4.26 -4.55
C VAL A 100 10.98 -5.39 -3.89
N ALA A 101 12.14 -5.10 -3.32
CA ALA A 101 13.02 -6.09 -2.69
C ALA A 101 13.28 -7.29 -3.61
N GLN A 102 13.70 -6.99 -4.85
CA GLN A 102 14.01 -8.00 -5.87
C GLN A 102 12.85 -8.95 -6.20
N GLY A 103 11.60 -8.51 -6.03
CA GLY A 103 10.41 -9.29 -6.37
C GLY A 103 9.79 -10.01 -5.17
N VAL A 104 10.45 -10.01 -4.01
CA VAL A 104 9.98 -10.71 -2.81
C VAL A 104 8.77 -10.02 -2.18
N ARG A 105 8.74 -8.68 -2.20
CA ARG A 105 7.66 -7.88 -1.64
C ARG A 105 6.77 -7.33 -2.73
N THR A 106 5.47 -7.57 -2.64
CA THR A 106 4.48 -6.93 -3.52
C THR A 106 3.79 -5.80 -2.78
N LEU A 107 3.70 -4.64 -3.45
CA LEU A 107 2.99 -3.47 -2.97
C LEU A 107 1.56 -3.47 -3.50
N TYR A 108 0.63 -3.09 -2.62
CA TYR A 108 -0.80 -3.00 -2.90
C TYR A 108 -1.36 -1.68 -2.40
N ALA A 109 -2.44 -1.25 -3.03
CA ALA A 109 -3.17 -0.06 -2.67
C ALA A 109 -4.67 -0.33 -2.60
N VAL A 110 -5.31 0.29 -1.63
CA VAL A 110 -6.77 0.40 -1.53
C VAL A 110 -7.12 1.87 -1.42
N TRP A 111 -8.12 2.31 -2.18
CA TRP A 111 -8.60 3.69 -2.16
C TRP A 111 -9.94 3.77 -1.45
N PHE A 112 -10.12 4.85 -0.67
CA PHE A 112 -11.36 5.20 -0.02
C PHE A 112 -11.72 6.66 -0.33
N PRO A 113 -13.00 6.99 -0.53
CA PRO A 113 -13.42 8.38 -0.73
C PRO A 113 -13.20 9.24 0.52
N ASP A 114 -13.34 8.64 1.71
CA ASP A 114 -13.23 9.30 3.01
C ASP A 114 -12.31 8.52 3.94
N TYR A 115 -11.83 9.19 5.01
CA TYR A 115 -10.99 8.56 6.01
C TYR A 115 -11.74 7.40 6.68
N THR A 116 -11.23 6.18 6.49
CA THR A 116 -11.87 4.93 6.88
C THR A 116 -11.06 4.25 7.98
N LYS A 117 -11.72 3.91 9.09
CA LYS A 117 -11.14 3.23 10.26
C LYS A 117 -11.45 1.74 10.30
N GLY A 118 -10.88 1.03 11.26
CA GLY A 118 -11.10 -0.41 11.47
C GLY A 118 -10.09 -1.25 10.71
N SER A 119 -10.52 -2.38 10.16
CA SER A 119 -9.62 -3.32 9.49
C SER A 119 -10.19 -3.89 8.19
N ILE A 120 -9.31 -4.08 7.22
CA ILE A 120 -9.61 -4.82 5.99
C ILE A 120 -9.20 -6.26 6.22
N GLU A 121 -10.09 -7.20 5.90
CA GLU A 121 -9.75 -8.62 5.88
C GLU A 121 -9.21 -8.96 4.49
N LEU A 122 -8.08 -9.66 4.44
CA LEU A 122 -7.38 -10.00 3.21
C LEU A 122 -7.24 -11.51 3.11
N SER A 123 -7.54 -12.06 1.94
CA SER A 123 -7.08 -13.39 1.57
C SER A 123 -5.76 -13.28 0.82
N LEU A 124 -4.79 -14.08 1.25
CA LEU A 124 -3.45 -14.17 0.68
C LEU A 124 -3.25 -15.57 0.10
N SER A 125 -2.42 -15.67 -0.93
CA SER A 125 -1.98 -16.93 -1.52
C SER A 125 -0.46 -17.03 -1.58
N HIS A 126 0.06 -18.22 -1.30
CA HIS A 126 1.48 -18.57 -1.40
C HIS A 126 1.60 -20.07 -1.70
N ASP A 127 2.28 -20.41 -2.80
CA ASP A 127 2.52 -21.80 -3.23
C ASP A 127 1.27 -22.70 -3.19
N GLY A 128 0.14 -22.15 -3.66
CA GLY A 128 -1.15 -22.85 -3.70
C GLY A 128 -1.87 -22.97 -2.36
N THR A 129 -1.28 -22.48 -1.26
CA THR A 129 -1.94 -22.37 0.04
C THR A 129 -2.52 -20.97 0.24
N THR A 130 -3.69 -20.90 0.87
CA THR A 130 -4.35 -19.64 1.22
C THR A 130 -4.24 -19.37 2.72
N SER A 131 -4.17 -18.09 3.08
CA SER A 131 -4.20 -17.62 4.47
C SER A 131 -4.95 -16.30 4.58
N GLU A 132 -5.48 -16.01 5.76
CA GLU A 132 -6.13 -14.74 6.05
C GLU A 132 -5.18 -13.81 6.80
N ALA A 133 -5.31 -12.51 6.56
CA ALA A 133 -4.62 -11.46 7.28
C ALA A 133 -5.53 -10.24 7.47
N SER A 134 -5.20 -9.40 8.44
CA SER A 134 -5.94 -8.18 8.71
C SER A 134 -5.02 -6.96 8.53
N LEU A 135 -5.44 -6.01 7.70
CA LEU A 135 -4.78 -4.72 7.54
C LEU A 135 -5.48 -3.66 8.38
N GLN A 136 -4.78 -3.12 9.37
CA GLN A 136 -5.31 -2.07 10.25
C GLN A 136 -5.31 -0.71 9.56
N LEU A 137 -6.47 -0.04 9.56
CA LEU A 137 -6.68 1.31 9.02
C LEU A 137 -6.52 2.42 10.08
N GLY A 138 -6.36 2.03 11.34
CA GLY A 138 -6.33 2.94 12.48
C GLY A 138 -7.74 3.28 12.98
N ASP A 139 -7.81 4.18 13.97
CA ASP A 139 -9.03 4.40 14.76
C ASP A 139 -9.78 5.69 14.40
N ALA A 140 -9.14 6.57 13.64
CA ALA A 140 -9.73 7.83 13.18
C ALA A 140 -10.45 7.63 11.83
N GLY A 141 -11.62 8.24 11.67
CA GLY A 141 -12.44 8.16 10.46
C GLY A 141 -13.93 8.05 10.73
N ASP A 142 -14.72 8.57 9.80
CA ASP A 142 -16.18 8.58 9.86
C ASP A 142 -16.78 7.29 9.28
N ARG A 143 -16.04 6.62 8.38
CA ARG A 143 -16.40 5.32 7.81
C ARG A 143 -15.64 4.22 8.51
N THR A 144 -16.25 3.04 8.64
CA THR A 144 -15.64 1.90 9.32
C THR A 144 -15.65 0.65 8.45
N CYS A 145 -14.51 -0.03 8.38
CA CYS A 145 -14.40 -1.44 8.01
C CYS A 145 -14.48 -2.26 9.30
N ALA A 146 -15.68 -2.41 9.84
CA ALA A 146 -15.94 -3.33 10.95
C ALA A 146 -16.79 -4.49 10.45
N ALA A 147 -16.51 -5.71 10.91
CA ALA A 147 -17.38 -6.85 10.66
C ALA A 147 -18.80 -6.52 11.16
N VAL A 148 -19.81 -6.79 10.33
CA VAL A 148 -21.21 -6.69 10.75
C VAL A 148 -21.46 -7.86 11.73
N PRO A 149 -21.97 -7.61 12.95
CA PRO A 149 -22.29 -8.66 13.91
C PRO A 149 -23.29 -9.69 13.38
#